data_AF-A0A497K2U9-F1
#
_entry.id   AF-A0A497K2U9-F1
#
_cell.length_a   1.000
_cell.length_b   1.000
_cell.length_c   1.000
_cell.angle_alpha   90.00
_cell.angle_beta   90.00
_cell.angle_gamma   90.00
#
_symmetry.space_group_name_H-M   'P 1'
#
loop_
_entity.id
_entity.type
_entity.pdbx_description
1 polymer ?
#
loop_
_entity_poly.entity_id
_entity_poly.type
_entity_poly.pdbx_seq_one_letter_code
_entity_poly.pdbx_strand_id
1 'polypeptide(L)'
;EVNDITVGGNTVMNHIFAGLESGYLEIANIEVSRDPIIKKAKDVGLAVNPESYIYCVPNVSRFLGGDAVGDVIASGMHLDEDMSLMVDMGTNGEVVFGNNKWMFSCSCASGPAFEGEGVRHGMRAAIGGIDHITIDPDTKKAIISTIGDAPAKGICGSGLIDLIAEVYRTGIMDFSGKFVASQPYVRDGKWGLEYLVVPAEETSVGRDIVLTQADLDYVIDSKAAACGAITVLMKKLKIGIEDAKNIYLAGAFGTFTDLGSATMMGIFPEFPNGEYHPLGNGSLSGAYATLLSIEKRKEAAEVAKKMVYIDLLVDLEFIDEYSKALYIPGDKEYFPTLSNPEKPRRQTKGRE
;
A
#
# COMPACT_ATOMS: atom_id res chain seq x y z
N GLU A 1 -32.71 12.29 -8.73
CA GLU A 1 -32.56 11.19 -9.72
C GLU A 1 -31.72 10.02 -9.20
N VAL A 2 -30.81 10.23 -8.24
CA VAL A 2 -30.11 9.12 -7.56
C VAL A 2 -31.13 8.27 -6.77
N ASN A 3 -31.20 6.96 -7.06
CA ASN A 3 -32.17 6.03 -6.46
C ASN A 3 -31.52 4.90 -5.63
N ASP A 4 -30.23 4.64 -5.82
CA ASP A 4 -29.46 3.63 -5.09
C ASP A 4 -28.01 4.09 -4.96
N ILE A 5 -27.35 3.73 -3.86
CA ILE A 5 -26.00 4.16 -3.51
C ILE A 5 -25.25 2.97 -2.91
N THR A 6 -24.01 2.78 -3.35
CA THR A 6 -23.09 1.83 -2.71
C THR A 6 -21.88 2.57 -2.15
N VAL A 7 -21.39 2.10 -1.00
CA VAL A 7 -20.21 2.64 -0.30
C VAL A 7 -19.22 1.52 -0.02
N GLY A 8 -17.95 1.74 -0.37
CA GLY A 8 -16.82 0.89 0.00
C GLY A 8 -15.86 1.70 0.88
N GLY A 9 -15.40 1.11 1.98
CA GLY A 9 -14.51 1.73 2.94
C GLY A 9 -14.19 0.77 4.08
N ASN A 10 -13.12 1.05 4.82
CA ASN A 10 -12.77 0.23 5.97
C ASN A 10 -13.90 0.25 7.01
N THR A 11 -13.86 -0.71 7.94
CA THR A 11 -14.94 -0.93 8.90
C THR A 11 -15.30 0.34 9.67
N VAL A 12 -14.30 1.09 10.14
CA VAL A 12 -14.52 2.33 10.90
C VAL A 12 -15.22 3.37 10.03
N MET A 13 -14.74 3.58 8.80
CA MET A 13 -15.35 4.54 7.87
C MET A 13 -16.78 4.17 7.50
N ASN A 14 -17.06 2.88 7.28
CA ASN A 14 -18.42 2.38 7.04
C ASN A 14 -19.35 2.63 8.24
N HIS A 15 -18.87 2.43 9.48
CA HIS A 15 -19.67 2.69 10.69
C HIS A 15 -19.97 4.17 10.84
N ILE A 16 -18.95 5.03 10.74
CA ILE A 16 -19.10 6.49 10.85
C ILE A 16 -20.07 7.01 9.78
N PHE A 17 -19.88 6.59 8.53
CA PHE A 17 -20.76 6.97 7.42
C PHE A 17 -22.22 6.55 7.67
N ALA A 18 -22.43 5.34 8.19
CA ALA A 18 -23.77 4.80 8.46
C ALA A 18 -24.41 5.31 9.78
N GLY A 19 -23.73 6.20 10.51
CA GLY A 19 -24.17 6.70 11.81
C GLY A 19 -24.21 5.64 12.90
N LEU A 20 -23.33 4.64 12.84
CA LEU A 20 -23.18 3.57 13.84
C LEU A 20 -22.06 3.89 14.84
N GLU A 21 -22.18 3.34 16.04
CA GLU A 21 -21.13 3.43 17.07
C GLU A 21 -19.90 2.62 16.62
N SER A 22 -18.70 3.19 16.76
CA SER A 22 -17.45 2.59 16.26
C SER A 22 -16.36 2.45 17.31
N GLY A 23 -16.53 2.99 18.52
CA GLY A 23 -15.53 2.96 19.58
C GLY A 23 -15.23 1.54 20.06
N TYR A 24 -16.20 0.64 19.97
CA TYR A 24 -15.97 -0.77 20.28
C TYR A 24 -14.94 -1.47 19.37
N LEU A 25 -14.67 -0.93 18.17
CA LEU A 25 -13.70 -1.49 17.21
C LEU A 25 -12.24 -1.37 17.70
N GLU A 26 -11.98 -0.55 18.72
CA GLU A 26 -10.67 -0.47 19.37
C GLU A 26 -10.34 -1.74 20.16
N ILE A 27 -11.36 -2.50 20.59
CA ILE A 27 -11.20 -3.70 21.40
C ILE A 27 -10.65 -4.85 20.53
N ALA A 28 -9.52 -5.41 20.95
CA ALA A 28 -8.92 -6.57 20.30
C ALA A 28 -9.85 -7.79 20.35
N ASN A 29 -9.83 -8.62 19.30
CA ASN A 29 -10.65 -9.83 19.15
C ASN A 29 -12.17 -9.60 19.17
N ILE A 30 -12.64 -8.38 18.90
CA ILE A 30 -14.09 -8.15 18.76
C ILE A 30 -14.60 -8.77 17.45
N GLU A 31 -15.79 -9.38 17.52
CA GLU A 31 -16.53 -9.77 16.33
C GLU A 31 -17.22 -8.56 15.69
N VAL A 32 -17.03 -8.43 14.37
CA VAL A 32 -17.71 -7.43 13.54
C VAL A 32 -18.68 -8.17 12.62
N SER A 33 -19.90 -7.64 12.50
CA SER A 33 -20.87 -8.20 11.56
C SER A 33 -20.32 -8.16 10.14
N ARG A 34 -20.45 -9.31 9.45
CA ARG A 34 -20.09 -9.48 8.04
C ARG A 34 -21.30 -9.37 7.11
N ASP A 35 -22.45 -8.97 7.66
CA ASP A 35 -23.61 -8.59 6.86
C ASP A 35 -23.41 -7.16 6.35
N PRO A 36 -23.93 -6.83 5.15
CA PRO A 36 -23.88 -5.47 4.64
C PRO A 36 -24.69 -4.53 5.52
N ILE A 37 -24.20 -3.31 5.71
CA ILE A 37 -24.97 -2.25 6.37
C ILE A 37 -25.91 -1.65 5.31
N ILE A 38 -27.21 -1.65 5.61
CA ILE A 38 -28.23 -1.08 4.72
C ILE A 38 -28.99 0.03 5.46
N LYS A 39 -29.01 1.22 4.87
CA LYS A 39 -29.68 2.41 5.42
C LYS A 39 -30.49 3.12 4.33
N LYS A 40 -31.40 4.02 4.73
CA LYS A 40 -31.97 4.99 3.78
C LYS A 40 -31.12 6.25 3.75
N ALA A 41 -31.09 6.93 2.61
CA ALA A 41 -30.34 8.18 2.44
C ALA A 41 -30.70 9.26 3.46
N LYS A 42 -31.98 9.34 3.85
CA LYS A 42 -32.44 10.27 4.89
C LYS A 42 -31.88 9.99 6.28
N ASP A 43 -31.53 8.74 6.57
CA ASP A 43 -31.05 8.33 7.90
C ASP A 43 -29.58 8.70 8.13
N VAL A 44 -28.83 8.92 7.03
CA VAL A 44 -27.41 9.36 7.06
C VAL A 44 -27.22 10.80 6.60
N GLY A 45 -28.30 11.51 6.23
CA GLY A 45 -28.25 12.92 5.86
C GLY A 45 -27.70 13.22 4.46
N LEU A 46 -27.77 12.27 3.50
CA LEU A 46 -27.36 12.54 2.12
C LEU A 46 -28.42 13.35 1.35
N ALA A 47 -27.97 14.39 0.64
CA ALA A 47 -28.82 15.27 -0.19
C ALA A 47 -29.20 14.63 -1.55
N VAL A 48 -29.85 13.47 -1.49
CA VAL A 48 -30.36 12.72 -2.65
C VAL A 48 -31.85 12.38 -2.45
N ASN A 49 -32.42 11.45 -3.22
CA ASN A 49 -33.77 10.95 -2.93
C ASN A 49 -33.77 10.31 -1.52
N PRO A 50 -34.59 10.80 -0.57
CA PRO A 50 -34.56 10.35 0.82
C PRO A 50 -34.93 8.88 1.00
N GLU A 51 -35.64 8.28 0.04
CA GLU A 51 -36.03 6.87 0.04
C GLU A 51 -35.03 5.96 -0.70
N SER A 52 -33.92 6.50 -1.21
CA SER A 52 -32.82 5.69 -1.75
C SER A 52 -32.21 4.80 -0.69
N TYR A 53 -31.90 3.57 -1.07
CA TYR A 53 -31.09 2.68 -0.24
C TYR A 53 -29.62 3.06 -0.38
N ILE A 54 -28.92 2.88 0.73
CA ILE A 54 -27.46 2.84 0.76
C ILE A 54 -27.05 1.46 1.20
N TYR A 55 -26.15 0.87 0.43
CA TYR A 55 -25.53 -0.42 0.69
C TYR A 55 -24.04 -0.20 0.97
N CYS A 56 -23.59 -0.46 2.19
CA CYS A 56 -22.16 -0.58 2.46
C CYS A 56 -21.70 -1.99 2.09
N VAL A 57 -20.62 -2.09 1.32
CA VAL A 57 -19.97 -3.37 1.04
C VAL A 57 -19.59 -4.03 2.39
N PRO A 58 -19.83 -5.34 2.57
CA PRO A 58 -19.65 -6.00 3.86
C PRO A 58 -18.25 -5.84 4.46
N ASN A 59 -18.20 -5.73 5.79
CA ASN A 59 -16.94 -5.71 6.53
C ASN A 59 -16.47 -7.14 6.86
N VAL A 60 -15.20 -7.31 7.25
CA VAL A 60 -14.62 -8.60 7.61
C VAL A 60 -14.18 -8.64 9.07
N SER A 61 -13.54 -7.56 9.53
CA SER A 61 -12.99 -7.42 10.88
C SER A 61 -13.04 -5.96 11.34
N ARG A 62 -12.42 -5.64 12.48
CA ARG A 62 -12.37 -4.27 13.00
C ARG A 62 -11.53 -3.30 12.15
N PHE A 63 -10.56 -3.83 11.39
CA PHE A 63 -9.69 -3.03 10.53
C PHE A 63 -9.90 -3.30 9.04
N LEU A 64 -10.44 -4.46 8.67
CA LEU A 64 -10.65 -4.85 7.28
C LEU A 64 -12.14 -4.73 6.90
N GLY A 65 -12.46 -3.82 5.99
CA GLY A 65 -13.83 -3.45 5.65
C GLY A 65 -14.25 -3.75 4.21
N GLY A 66 -15.25 -2.99 3.77
CA GLY A 66 -15.86 -3.12 2.46
C GLY A 66 -14.98 -2.62 1.31
N ASP A 67 -13.93 -1.84 1.60
CA ASP A 67 -12.88 -1.49 0.66
C ASP A 67 -12.10 -2.73 0.20
N ALA A 68 -11.52 -3.47 1.14
CA ALA A 68 -10.77 -4.70 0.83
C ALA A 68 -11.65 -5.78 0.19
N VAL A 69 -12.91 -5.90 0.61
CA VAL A 69 -13.88 -6.79 -0.07
C VAL A 69 -14.14 -6.31 -1.49
N GLY A 70 -14.20 -4.99 -1.71
CA GLY A 70 -14.28 -4.38 -3.03
C GLY A 70 -13.08 -4.73 -3.92
N ASP A 71 -11.86 -4.68 -3.38
CA ASP A 71 -10.64 -5.07 -4.10
C ASP A 71 -10.64 -6.55 -4.51
N VAL A 72 -11.12 -7.43 -3.63
CA VAL A 72 -11.28 -8.86 -3.95
C VAL A 72 -12.31 -9.08 -5.05
N ILE A 73 -13.44 -8.35 -5.01
CA ILE A 73 -14.46 -8.42 -6.06
C ILE A 73 -13.92 -7.89 -7.40
N ALA A 74 -13.14 -6.81 -7.36
CA ALA A 74 -12.54 -6.20 -8.54
C ALA A 74 -11.44 -7.08 -9.18
N SER A 75 -10.62 -7.75 -8.37
CA SER A 75 -9.58 -8.65 -8.85
C SER A 75 -10.12 -9.96 -9.40
N GLY A 76 -11.25 -10.45 -8.86
CA GLY A 76 -11.78 -11.77 -9.19
C GLY A 76 -10.97 -12.92 -8.59
N MET A 77 -10.01 -12.66 -7.69
CA MET A 77 -9.18 -13.70 -7.08
C MET A 77 -9.99 -14.78 -6.33
N HIS A 78 -11.19 -14.44 -5.86
CA HIS A 78 -12.11 -15.36 -5.18
C HIS A 78 -12.81 -16.35 -6.14
N LEU A 79 -12.56 -16.26 -7.45
CA LEU A 79 -13.11 -17.14 -8.47
C LEU A 79 -12.07 -18.13 -9.02
N ASP A 80 -10.78 -17.82 -8.88
CA ASP A 80 -9.67 -18.63 -9.39
C ASP A 80 -9.23 -19.71 -8.38
N GLU A 81 -8.71 -20.84 -8.87
CA GLU A 81 -8.07 -21.86 -8.02
C GLU A 81 -6.62 -21.50 -7.69
N ASP A 82 -5.99 -20.68 -8.53
CA ASP A 82 -4.60 -20.26 -8.38
C ASP A 82 -4.41 -19.34 -7.19
N MET A 83 -3.30 -19.53 -6.48
CA MET A 83 -2.97 -18.72 -5.32
C MET A 83 -2.68 -17.28 -5.74
N SER A 84 -3.39 -16.36 -5.13
CA SER A 84 -3.32 -14.95 -5.46
C SER A 84 -3.07 -14.11 -4.21
N LEU A 85 -2.30 -13.05 -4.38
CA LEU A 85 -2.05 -12.01 -3.40
C LEU A 85 -2.75 -10.73 -3.88
N MET A 86 -3.52 -10.09 -3.02
CA MET A 86 -4.06 -8.75 -3.22
C MET A 86 -3.50 -7.86 -2.13
N VAL A 87 -2.97 -6.71 -2.55
CA VAL A 87 -2.38 -5.71 -1.68
C VAL A 87 -2.99 -4.36 -2.02
N ASP A 88 -3.66 -3.72 -1.06
CA ASP A 88 -4.01 -2.30 -1.11
C ASP A 88 -3.10 -1.56 -0.11
N MET A 89 -2.37 -0.56 -0.62
CA MET A 89 -1.43 0.23 0.17
C MET A 89 -1.85 1.68 0.09
N GLY A 90 -2.60 2.11 1.10
CA GLY A 90 -2.98 3.49 1.32
C GLY A 90 -2.58 3.96 2.71
N THR A 91 -3.52 4.55 3.45
CA THR A 91 -3.31 4.89 4.87
C THR A 91 -3.00 3.65 5.71
N ASN A 92 -3.67 2.55 5.40
CA ASN A 92 -3.38 1.23 5.92
C ASN A 92 -2.82 0.36 4.79
N GLY A 93 -2.20 -0.75 5.15
CA GLY A 93 -1.83 -1.82 4.22
C GLY A 93 -2.77 -3.00 4.39
N GLU A 94 -3.75 -3.13 3.51
CA GLU A 94 -4.63 -4.30 3.45
C GLU A 94 -4.01 -5.39 2.59
N VAL A 95 -3.90 -6.60 3.13
CA VAL A 95 -3.34 -7.76 2.43
C VAL A 95 -4.33 -8.90 2.49
N VAL A 96 -4.63 -9.49 1.33
CA VAL A 96 -5.45 -10.71 1.20
C VAL A 96 -4.67 -11.74 0.37
N PHE A 97 -4.50 -12.93 0.91
CA PHE A 97 -3.81 -14.05 0.25
C PHE A 97 -4.74 -15.26 0.20
N GLY A 98 -4.96 -15.83 -0.99
CA GLY A 98 -5.82 -17.00 -1.12
C GLY A 98 -6.31 -17.24 -2.53
N ASN A 99 -7.44 -17.95 -2.62
CA ASN A 99 -8.10 -18.34 -3.87
C ASN A 99 -9.61 -18.56 -3.62
N ASN A 100 -10.29 -19.23 -4.54
CA ASN A 100 -11.74 -19.50 -4.46
C ASN A 100 -12.18 -20.38 -3.28
N LYS A 101 -11.26 -21.12 -2.65
CA LYS A 101 -11.55 -22.03 -1.53
C LYS A 101 -11.45 -21.32 -0.19
N TRP A 102 -10.39 -20.53 0.00
CA TRP A 102 -10.10 -19.84 1.25
C TRP A 102 -9.29 -18.57 0.99
N MET A 103 -9.42 -17.60 1.88
CA MET A 103 -8.65 -16.36 1.86
C MET A 103 -8.25 -16.00 3.29
N PHE A 104 -6.98 -15.66 3.48
CA PHE A 104 -6.46 -15.09 4.70
C PHE A 104 -6.15 -13.63 4.47
N SER A 105 -6.34 -12.83 5.50
CA SER A 105 -6.23 -11.38 5.38
C SER A 105 -5.65 -10.77 6.64
N CYS A 106 -5.03 -9.62 6.48
CA CYS A 106 -4.61 -8.77 7.57
C CYS A 106 -4.63 -7.31 7.14
N SER A 107 -4.51 -6.42 8.11
CA SER A 107 -4.34 -4.99 7.87
C SER A 107 -3.18 -4.53 8.74
N CYS A 108 -2.22 -3.82 8.17
CA CYS A 108 -1.09 -3.25 8.88
C CYS A 108 -1.14 -1.73 8.86
N ALA A 109 -0.60 -1.11 9.92
CA ALA A 109 -0.40 0.32 9.99
C ALA A 109 0.87 0.68 9.18
N SER A 110 0.79 0.58 7.86
CA SER A 110 1.85 1.07 6.96
C SER A 110 1.94 2.59 7.02
N GLY A 111 0.84 3.30 7.21
CA GLY A 111 0.81 4.76 7.12
C GLY A 111 0.91 5.25 5.67
N PRO A 112 0.39 6.44 5.35
CA PRO A 112 0.32 6.95 3.98
C PRO A 112 1.66 7.48 3.46
N ALA A 113 2.79 6.94 3.93
CA ALA A 113 4.12 7.35 3.52
C ALA A 113 4.30 7.24 2.00
N PHE A 114 3.82 6.14 1.41
CA PHE A 114 3.86 5.91 -0.04
C PHE A 114 2.88 6.78 -0.84
N GLU A 115 2.03 7.56 -0.17
CA GLU A 115 1.22 8.62 -0.79
C GLU A 115 1.86 10.01 -0.63
N GLY A 116 3.03 10.09 0.03
CA GLY A 116 3.73 11.32 0.36
C GLY A 116 3.19 12.03 1.60
N GLU A 117 2.24 11.45 2.34
CA GLU A 117 1.71 12.05 3.57
C GLU A 117 2.54 11.62 4.79
N GLY A 118 2.80 12.56 5.70
CA GLY A 118 3.71 12.37 6.84
C GLY A 118 5.20 12.61 6.51
N VAL A 119 5.54 12.77 5.23
CA VAL A 119 6.88 13.11 4.76
C VAL A 119 7.02 14.63 4.59
N ARG A 120 8.11 15.22 5.09
CA ARG A 120 8.31 16.67 5.21
C ARG A 120 8.07 17.45 3.91
N HIS A 121 8.59 16.94 2.80
CA HIS A 121 8.42 17.50 1.47
C HIS A 121 7.54 16.62 0.57
N GLY A 122 6.81 15.66 1.16
CA GLY A 122 5.88 14.83 0.44
C GLY A 122 4.61 15.60 0.07
N MET A 123 3.99 15.22 -1.05
CA MET A 123 2.74 15.81 -1.53
C MET A 123 1.97 14.82 -2.40
N ARG A 124 0.65 15.06 -2.56
CA ARG A 124 -0.15 14.34 -3.55
C ARG A 124 0.32 14.67 -4.97
N ALA A 125 0.11 13.73 -5.88
CA ALA A 125 0.38 13.89 -7.30
C ALA A 125 -0.39 15.09 -7.88
N ALA A 126 0.36 16.15 -8.20
CA ALA A 126 -0.15 17.39 -8.77
C ALA A 126 0.98 18.14 -9.50
N ILE A 127 0.64 19.15 -10.30
CA ILE A 127 1.60 19.94 -11.09
C ILE A 127 2.74 20.49 -10.21
N GLY A 128 3.98 20.15 -10.58
CA GLY A 128 5.21 20.47 -9.86
C GLY A 128 5.60 19.46 -8.77
N GLY A 129 4.84 18.39 -8.58
CA GLY A 129 5.25 17.25 -7.75
C GLY A 129 6.25 16.38 -8.49
N ILE A 130 7.34 16.00 -7.81
CA ILE A 130 8.38 15.14 -8.34
C ILE A 130 7.84 13.70 -8.39
N ASP A 131 7.71 13.15 -9.60
CA ASP A 131 7.10 11.83 -9.84
C ASP A 131 8.12 10.74 -10.18
N HIS A 132 9.29 11.10 -10.70
CA HIS A 132 10.43 10.20 -10.89
C HIS A 132 11.75 10.84 -10.46
N ILE A 133 12.62 10.03 -9.86
CA ILE A 133 13.97 10.44 -9.45
C ILE A 133 14.98 9.37 -9.84
N THR A 134 16.11 9.80 -10.40
CA THR A 134 17.32 8.99 -10.50
C THR A 134 18.48 9.71 -9.83
N ILE A 135 19.46 8.97 -9.32
CA ILE A 135 20.66 9.55 -8.73
C ILE A 135 21.87 9.07 -9.54
N ASP A 136 22.66 10.05 -9.99
CA ASP A 136 23.92 9.79 -10.67
C ASP A 136 24.89 9.06 -9.71
N PRO A 137 25.38 7.86 -10.07
CA PRO A 137 26.13 7.02 -9.15
C PRO A 137 27.51 7.58 -8.79
N ASP A 138 28.08 8.49 -9.57
CA ASP A 138 29.40 9.04 -9.36
C ASP A 138 29.32 10.35 -8.55
N THR A 139 28.47 11.28 -9.00
CA THR A 139 28.31 12.60 -8.39
C THR A 139 27.33 12.61 -7.22
N LYS A 140 26.44 11.61 -7.13
CA LYS A 140 25.31 11.53 -6.18
C LYS A 140 24.28 12.64 -6.33
N LYS A 141 24.28 13.37 -7.46
CA LYS A 141 23.28 14.41 -7.74
C LYS A 141 21.96 13.76 -8.16
N ALA A 142 20.85 14.23 -7.60
CA ALA A 142 19.51 13.85 -8.03
C ALA A 142 19.15 14.46 -9.39
N ILE A 143 18.50 13.67 -10.23
CA ILE A 143 17.93 14.04 -11.52
C ILE A 143 16.44 13.73 -11.43
N ILE A 144 15.60 14.75 -11.60
CA ILE A 144 14.17 14.68 -11.31
C ILE A 144 13.31 14.87 -12.56
N SER A 145 12.15 14.23 -12.56
CA SER A 145 10.99 14.56 -13.39
C SER A 145 9.92 15.21 -12.51
N THR A 146 9.09 16.07 -13.09
CA THR A 146 7.94 16.66 -12.37
C THR A 146 6.69 16.60 -13.22
N ILE A 147 5.55 16.43 -12.54
CA ILE A 147 4.25 16.43 -13.21
C ILE A 147 4.02 17.80 -13.87
N GLY A 148 3.88 17.77 -15.20
CA GLY A 148 3.63 18.95 -16.03
C GLY A 148 4.86 19.81 -16.29
N ASP A 149 6.07 19.27 -16.15
CA ASP A 149 7.35 19.96 -16.42
C ASP A 149 7.47 21.31 -15.68
N ALA A 150 6.91 21.39 -14.48
CA ALA A 150 6.82 22.61 -13.68
C ALA A 150 7.87 22.61 -12.56
N PRO A 151 8.37 23.78 -12.12
CA PRO A 151 9.37 23.82 -11.05
C PRO A 151 8.90 23.12 -9.77
N ALA A 152 9.80 22.32 -9.18
CA ALA A 152 9.47 21.38 -8.11
C ALA A 152 8.85 22.07 -6.87
N LYS A 153 7.85 21.41 -6.28
CA LYS A 153 7.12 21.82 -5.07
C LYS A 153 7.28 20.85 -3.90
N GLY A 154 7.46 19.58 -4.22
CA GLY A 154 7.51 18.47 -3.29
C GLY A 154 7.63 17.15 -4.04
N ILE A 155 7.58 16.04 -3.30
CA ILE A 155 7.83 14.69 -3.78
C ILE A 155 6.51 13.91 -3.72
N CYS A 156 6.10 13.34 -4.86
CA CYS A 156 4.92 12.46 -4.93
C CYS A 156 5.25 11.08 -4.36
N GLY A 157 4.22 10.27 -4.09
CA GLY A 157 4.39 8.88 -3.66
C GLY A 157 5.34 8.05 -4.54
N SER A 158 5.16 8.09 -5.87
CA SER A 158 6.04 7.40 -6.82
C SER A 158 7.48 7.93 -6.76
N GLY A 159 7.65 9.25 -6.74
CA GLY A 159 8.96 9.89 -6.65
C GLY A 159 9.67 9.61 -5.32
N LEU A 160 8.92 9.40 -4.24
CA LEU A 160 9.48 9.01 -2.95
C LEU A 160 10.01 7.57 -2.99
N ILE A 161 9.29 6.64 -3.62
CA ILE A 161 9.73 5.25 -3.76
C ILE A 161 10.98 5.17 -4.65
N ASP A 162 11.01 5.91 -5.76
CA ASP A 162 12.21 6.05 -6.59
C ASP A 162 13.38 6.63 -5.78
N LEU A 163 13.14 7.69 -5.01
CA LEU A 163 14.17 8.34 -4.22
C LEU A 163 14.80 7.41 -3.19
N ILE A 164 13.99 6.71 -2.40
CA ILE A 164 14.51 5.79 -1.37
C ILE A 164 15.30 4.63 -2.00
N ALA A 165 14.83 4.13 -3.14
CA ALA A 165 15.49 3.10 -3.92
C ALA A 165 16.85 3.58 -4.44
N GLU A 166 16.91 4.81 -4.96
CA GLU A 166 18.12 5.39 -5.51
C GLU A 166 19.16 5.78 -4.44
N VAL A 167 18.73 6.34 -3.30
CA VAL A 167 19.66 6.64 -2.20
C VAL A 167 20.24 5.35 -1.60
N TYR A 168 19.48 4.25 -1.59
CA TYR A 168 20.02 2.93 -1.24
C TYR A 168 21.00 2.41 -2.29
N ARG A 169 20.58 2.36 -3.57
CA ARG A 169 21.37 1.82 -4.69
C ARG A 169 22.71 2.53 -4.86
N THR A 170 22.74 3.83 -4.60
CA THR A 170 23.94 4.67 -4.73
C THR A 170 24.77 4.72 -3.44
N GLY A 171 24.38 4.03 -2.36
CA GLY A 171 25.11 3.96 -1.11
C GLY A 171 25.04 5.24 -0.25
N ILE A 172 24.11 6.15 -0.57
CA ILE A 172 23.80 7.33 0.24
C ILE A 172 23.14 6.91 1.56
N MET A 173 22.40 5.80 1.52
CA MET A 173 21.78 5.15 2.66
C MET A 173 22.33 3.72 2.80
N ASP A 174 22.53 3.28 4.05
CA ASP A 174 22.91 1.89 4.35
C ASP A 174 21.69 0.93 4.43
N PHE A 175 21.97 -0.35 4.64
CA PHE A 175 20.93 -1.40 4.71
C PHE A 175 20.00 -1.29 5.94
N SER A 176 20.33 -0.44 6.91
CA SER A 176 19.50 -0.16 8.09
C SER A 176 18.61 1.08 7.93
N GLY A 177 18.63 1.71 6.75
CA GLY A 177 17.85 2.90 6.48
C GLY A 177 18.49 4.20 6.96
N LYS A 178 19.79 4.19 7.30
CA LYS A 178 20.50 5.37 7.82
C LYS A 178 21.36 6.04 6.75
N PHE A 179 21.33 7.36 6.71
CA PHE A 179 22.20 8.13 5.83
C PHE A 179 23.67 7.97 6.23
N VAL A 180 24.53 7.82 5.21
CA VAL A 180 25.98 7.80 5.38
C VAL A 180 26.50 9.24 5.29
N ALA A 181 26.88 9.82 6.44
CA ALA A 181 27.23 11.24 6.57
C ALA A 181 28.33 11.74 5.61
N SER A 182 29.23 10.85 5.16
CA SER A 182 30.33 11.21 4.25
C SER A 182 29.91 11.33 2.78
N GLN A 183 28.65 11.03 2.44
CA GLN A 183 28.18 11.04 1.05
C GLN A 183 27.89 12.47 0.58
N PRO A 184 28.17 12.78 -0.71
CA PRO A 184 27.79 14.07 -1.29
C PRO A 184 26.29 14.36 -1.15
N TYR A 185 25.94 15.63 -1.04
CA TYR A 185 24.57 16.14 -0.82
C TYR A 185 23.90 15.73 0.51
N VAL A 186 24.57 14.95 1.36
CA VAL A 186 24.14 14.70 2.74
C VAL A 186 24.71 15.77 3.66
N ARG A 187 23.86 16.36 4.50
CA ARG A 187 24.24 17.41 5.46
C ARG A 187 23.44 17.29 6.76
N ASP A 188 23.89 17.99 7.80
CA ASP A 188 23.11 18.14 9.02
C ASP A 188 21.85 18.99 8.78
N GLY A 189 20.71 18.47 9.20
CA GLY A 189 19.42 19.14 9.18
C GLY A 189 18.78 19.20 10.56
N LYS A 190 17.61 19.86 10.65
CA LYS A 190 16.85 19.97 11.90
C LYS A 190 16.39 18.60 12.45
N TRP A 191 16.18 17.64 11.58
CA TRP A 191 15.57 16.33 11.90
C TRP A 191 16.57 15.18 11.69
N GLY A 192 17.85 15.44 11.99
CA GLY A 192 18.95 14.54 11.66
C GLY A 192 19.57 14.87 10.30
N LEU A 193 20.32 13.92 9.75
CA LEU A 193 20.91 14.07 8.41
C LEU A 193 19.80 14.21 7.36
N GLU A 194 20.08 14.99 6.32
CA GLU A 194 19.18 15.17 5.18
C GLU A 194 19.96 15.12 3.87
N TYR A 195 19.36 14.49 2.85
CA TYR A 195 19.84 14.50 1.47
C TYR A 195 19.15 15.60 0.68
N LEU A 196 19.94 16.47 0.05
CA LEU A 196 19.44 17.54 -0.82
C LEU A 196 18.98 16.98 -2.17
N VAL A 197 17.68 17.04 -2.43
CA VAL A 197 17.08 16.59 -3.70
C VAL A 197 17.06 17.72 -4.71
N VAL A 198 16.54 18.90 -4.32
CA VAL A 198 16.46 20.08 -5.19
C VAL A 198 16.83 21.33 -4.38
N PRO A 199 17.78 22.16 -4.84
CA PRO A 199 18.14 23.39 -4.15
C PRO A 199 17.06 24.46 -4.34
N ALA A 200 16.91 25.35 -3.35
CA ALA A 200 15.85 26.35 -3.27
C ALA A 200 15.65 27.17 -4.56
N GLU A 201 16.74 27.54 -5.23
CA GLU A 201 16.76 28.30 -6.48
C GLU A 201 16.07 27.61 -7.67
N GLU A 202 15.95 26.28 -7.64
CA GLU A 202 15.31 25.48 -8.68
C GLU A 202 13.85 25.11 -8.32
N THR A 203 13.38 25.51 -7.15
CA THR A 203 12.02 25.20 -6.65
C THR A 203 11.05 26.35 -6.85
N SER A 204 9.75 26.05 -6.98
CA SER A 204 8.70 27.09 -6.95
C SER A 204 8.27 27.49 -5.53
N VAL A 205 8.77 26.80 -4.50
CA VAL A 205 8.47 27.05 -3.09
C VAL A 205 9.53 27.91 -2.38
N GLY A 206 10.62 28.26 -3.07
CA GLY A 206 11.68 29.12 -2.56
C GLY A 206 12.46 28.53 -1.37
N ARG A 207 12.51 27.20 -1.27
CA ARG A 207 13.20 26.46 -0.21
C ARG A 207 13.68 25.12 -0.75
N ASP A 208 14.78 24.61 -0.19
CA ASP A 208 15.29 23.30 -0.55
C ASP A 208 14.21 22.22 -0.39
N ILE A 209 14.18 21.28 -1.33
CA ILE A 209 13.46 20.01 -1.20
C ILE A 209 14.50 18.97 -0.77
N VAL A 210 14.26 18.38 0.40
CA VAL A 210 15.17 17.43 1.03
C VAL A 210 14.43 16.16 1.45
N LEU A 211 15.16 15.05 1.54
CA LEU A 211 14.73 13.85 2.25
C LEU A 211 15.48 13.80 3.59
N THR A 212 14.76 13.84 4.70
CA THR A 212 15.37 13.83 6.04
C THR A 212 15.48 12.41 6.60
N GLN A 213 16.33 12.21 7.62
CA GLN A 213 16.43 10.93 8.30
C GLN A 213 15.11 10.53 8.97
N ALA A 214 14.35 11.49 9.49
CA ALA A 214 13.01 11.22 10.03
C ALA A 214 12.03 10.74 8.95
N ASP A 215 12.11 11.30 7.73
CA ASP A 215 11.31 10.84 6.59
C ASP A 215 11.70 9.40 6.21
N LEU A 216 13.00 9.11 6.15
CA LEU A 216 13.50 7.76 5.89
C LEU A 216 13.04 6.76 6.95
N ASP A 217 13.17 7.09 8.23
CA ASP A 217 12.77 6.22 9.33
C ASP A 217 11.29 5.87 9.23
N TYR A 218 10.44 6.87 8.96
CA TYR A 218 9.01 6.67 8.74
C TYR A 218 8.73 5.76 7.54
N VAL A 219 9.39 5.97 6.40
CA VAL A 219 9.20 5.13 5.21
C VAL A 219 9.69 3.69 5.45
N ILE A 220 10.78 3.51 6.18
CA ILE A 220 11.29 2.18 6.55
C ILE A 220 10.31 1.45 7.46
N ASP A 221 9.70 2.14 8.42
CA ASP A 221 8.64 1.58 9.26
C ASP A 221 7.41 1.16 8.41
N SER A 222 6.97 2.01 7.48
CA SER A 222 5.89 1.71 6.54
C SER A 222 6.15 0.47 5.69
N LYS A 223 7.36 0.39 5.12
CA LYS A 223 7.85 -0.73 4.33
C LYS A 223 7.91 -2.01 5.15
N ALA A 224 8.41 -1.93 6.38
CA ALA A 224 8.53 -3.09 7.27
C ALA A 224 7.15 -3.62 7.67
N ALA A 225 6.18 -2.74 7.92
CA ALA A 225 4.80 -3.12 8.20
C ALA A 225 4.14 -3.83 7.01
N ALA A 226 4.32 -3.31 5.78
CA ALA A 226 3.80 -3.91 4.57
C ALA A 226 4.40 -5.30 4.31
N CYS A 227 5.73 -5.40 4.30
CA CYS A 227 6.44 -6.64 4.03
C CYS A 227 6.16 -7.68 5.13
N GLY A 228 6.23 -7.28 6.41
CA GLY A 228 5.91 -8.14 7.54
C GLY A 228 4.48 -8.69 7.52
N ALA A 229 3.51 -7.90 7.05
CA ALA A 229 2.13 -8.34 6.88
C ALA A 229 1.99 -9.41 5.79
N ILE A 230 2.70 -9.27 4.67
CA ILE A 230 2.70 -10.27 3.60
C ILE A 230 3.40 -11.55 4.08
N THR A 231 4.59 -11.44 4.67
CA THR A 231 5.40 -12.61 5.06
C THR A 231 4.78 -13.37 6.23
N VAL A 232 4.11 -12.71 7.17
CA VAL A 232 3.40 -13.39 8.25
C VAL A 232 2.23 -14.21 7.71
N LEU A 233 1.48 -13.72 6.70
CA LEU A 233 0.45 -14.51 6.04
C LEU A 233 1.05 -15.71 5.30
N MET A 234 2.14 -15.51 4.55
CA MET A 234 2.85 -16.60 3.87
C MET A 234 3.29 -17.70 4.86
N LYS A 235 3.85 -17.30 6.00
CA LYS A 235 4.30 -18.21 7.07
C LYS A 235 3.15 -19.01 7.68
N LYS A 236 2.03 -18.35 7.99
CA LYS A 236 0.82 -19.02 8.53
C LYS A 236 0.21 -20.00 7.53
N LEU A 237 0.24 -19.64 6.25
CA LEU A 237 -0.22 -20.50 5.15
C LEU A 237 0.79 -21.59 4.77
N LYS A 238 2.03 -21.49 5.24
CA LYS A 238 3.16 -22.37 4.89
C LYS A 238 3.41 -22.41 3.38
N ILE A 239 3.35 -21.24 2.76
CA ILE A 239 3.63 -21.02 1.34
C ILE A 239 4.90 -20.18 1.17
N GLY A 240 5.60 -20.38 0.06
CA GLY A 240 6.77 -19.63 -0.35
C GLY A 240 6.50 -18.65 -1.48
N ILE A 241 7.54 -17.91 -1.87
CA ILE A 241 7.50 -16.92 -2.95
C ILE A 241 7.11 -17.48 -4.33
N GLU A 242 7.31 -18.79 -4.54
CA GLU A 242 7.02 -19.47 -5.80
C GLU A 242 5.53 -19.83 -5.95
N ASP A 243 4.75 -19.79 -4.85
CA ASP A 243 3.36 -20.25 -4.83
C ASP A 243 2.38 -19.20 -5.34
N ALA A 244 2.70 -17.90 -5.23
CA ALA A 244 1.85 -16.81 -5.68
C ALA A 244 1.91 -16.67 -7.20
N LYS A 245 0.77 -16.84 -7.87
CA LYS A 245 0.66 -16.73 -9.32
C LYS A 245 0.14 -15.38 -9.79
N ASN A 246 -0.86 -14.83 -9.10
CA ASN A 246 -1.39 -13.51 -9.42
C ASN A 246 -1.17 -12.55 -8.25
N ILE A 247 -0.62 -11.37 -8.54
CA ILE A 247 -0.37 -10.32 -7.55
C ILE A 247 -1.15 -9.09 -7.99
N TYR A 248 -2.26 -8.84 -7.31
CA TYR A 248 -3.13 -7.71 -7.55
C TYR A 248 -2.72 -6.53 -6.65
N LEU A 249 -2.48 -5.38 -7.26
CA LEU A 249 -2.05 -4.18 -6.56
C LEU A 249 -3.11 -3.08 -6.70
N ALA A 250 -3.76 -2.76 -5.59
CA ALA A 250 -4.75 -1.69 -5.50
C ALA A 250 -4.12 -0.37 -5.03
N GLY A 251 -4.92 0.68 -5.12
CA GLY A 251 -4.57 2.02 -4.67
C GLY A 251 -3.62 2.77 -5.60
N ALA A 252 -3.21 3.96 -5.15
CA ALA A 252 -2.22 4.79 -5.85
C ALA A 252 -0.88 4.04 -5.97
N PHE A 253 -0.57 3.24 -4.96
CA PHE A 253 0.58 2.38 -4.92
C PHE A 253 0.68 1.45 -6.14
N GLY A 254 -0.36 0.67 -6.43
CA GLY A 254 -0.35 -0.27 -7.56
C GLY A 254 -0.28 0.38 -8.95
N THR A 255 -0.65 1.65 -9.06
CA THR A 255 -0.77 2.34 -10.36
C THR A 255 0.52 3.02 -10.80
N PHE A 256 1.28 3.61 -9.86
CA PHE A 256 2.40 4.50 -10.18
C PHE A 256 3.75 4.04 -9.67
N THR A 257 3.80 2.92 -8.95
CA THR A 257 5.05 2.43 -8.33
C THR A 257 5.84 1.54 -9.26
N ASP A 258 7.14 1.78 -9.39
CA ASP A 258 8.07 0.84 -10.00
C ASP A 258 8.25 -0.39 -9.10
N LEU A 259 7.78 -1.55 -9.58
CA LEU A 259 7.82 -2.80 -8.83
C LEU A 259 9.25 -3.26 -8.54
N GLY A 260 10.21 -2.94 -9.42
CA GLY A 260 11.62 -3.24 -9.20
C GLY A 260 12.16 -2.52 -7.97
N SER A 261 11.90 -1.22 -7.87
CA SER A 261 12.28 -0.36 -6.76
C SER A 261 11.60 -0.77 -5.48
N ALA A 262 10.30 -1.05 -5.51
CA ALA A 262 9.58 -1.44 -4.31
C ALA A 262 9.96 -2.86 -3.82
N THR A 263 10.30 -3.79 -4.72
CA THR A 263 10.90 -5.08 -4.34
C THR A 263 12.33 -4.91 -3.81
N MET A 264 13.14 -4.04 -4.44
CA MET A 264 14.50 -3.73 -3.97
C MET A 264 14.52 -3.15 -2.57
N MET A 265 13.56 -2.27 -2.28
CA MET A 265 13.35 -1.71 -0.96
C MET A 265 12.73 -2.71 0.00
N GLY A 266 12.19 -3.83 -0.49
CA GLY A 266 11.55 -4.84 0.32
C GLY A 266 10.24 -4.39 0.95
N ILE A 267 9.47 -3.57 0.23
CA ILE A 267 8.07 -3.28 0.54
C ILE A 267 7.22 -4.55 0.34
N PHE A 268 7.61 -5.39 -0.62
CA PHE A 268 7.03 -6.70 -0.87
C PHE A 268 8.09 -7.71 -1.25
N PRO A 269 7.87 -9.01 -0.92
CA PRO A 269 8.72 -10.12 -1.36
C PRO A 269 8.90 -10.20 -2.87
N GLU A 270 9.95 -10.91 -3.28
CA GLU A 270 10.03 -11.40 -4.66
C GLU A 270 8.91 -12.42 -4.90
N PHE A 271 8.24 -12.37 -6.05
CA PHE A 271 7.32 -13.42 -6.51
C PHE A 271 7.71 -13.86 -7.92
N PRO A 272 8.65 -14.81 -8.06
CA PRO A 272 9.24 -15.18 -9.36
C PRO A 272 8.27 -15.81 -10.37
N ASN A 273 7.19 -16.45 -9.89
CA ASN A 273 6.11 -16.99 -10.74
C ASN A 273 4.91 -16.04 -10.84
N GLY A 274 5.02 -14.86 -10.24
CA GLY A 274 3.96 -13.90 -10.10
C GLY A 274 3.72 -13.05 -11.34
N GLU A 275 2.48 -12.99 -11.79
CA GLU A 275 1.98 -11.99 -12.74
C GLU A 275 1.34 -10.84 -11.96
N TYR A 276 1.77 -9.60 -12.26
CA TYR A 276 1.34 -8.40 -11.52
C TYR A 276 0.22 -7.69 -12.27
N HIS A 277 -0.84 -7.38 -11.54
CA HIS A 277 -2.09 -6.83 -12.06
C HIS A 277 -2.46 -5.55 -11.31
N PRO A 278 -2.22 -4.36 -11.87
CA PRO A 278 -2.68 -3.12 -11.26
C PRO A 278 -4.21 -3.03 -11.33
N LEU A 279 -4.87 -2.78 -10.20
CA LEU A 279 -6.33 -2.66 -10.10
C LEU A 279 -6.82 -1.21 -10.15
N GLY A 280 -5.94 -0.24 -9.88
CA GLY A 280 -6.36 1.11 -9.56
C GLY A 280 -7.15 1.14 -8.24
N ASN A 281 -8.24 1.90 -8.20
CA ASN A 281 -9.11 1.93 -7.01
C ASN A 281 -10.10 0.75 -7.04
N GLY A 282 -9.68 -0.38 -6.46
CA GLY A 282 -10.48 -1.61 -6.41
C GLY A 282 -11.71 -1.47 -5.50
N SER A 283 -11.61 -0.78 -4.36
CA SER A 283 -12.73 -0.41 -3.51
C SER A 283 -13.87 0.26 -4.28
N LEU A 284 -13.57 1.30 -5.08
CA LEU A 284 -14.55 1.98 -5.91
C LEU A 284 -15.10 1.07 -7.02
N SER A 285 -14.24 0.26 -7.63
CA SER A 285 -14.64 -0.69 -8.67
C SER A 285 -15.58 -1.77 -8.12
N GLY A 286 -15.32 -2.28 -6.93
CA GLY A 286 -16.17 -3.23 -6.20
C GLY A 286 -17.48 -2.60 -5.75
N ALA A 287 -17.45 -1.36 -5.26
CA ALA A 287 -18.66 -0.59 -4.93
C ALA A 287 -19.54 -0.37 -6.17
N TYR A 288 -18.94 -0.07 -7.31
CA TYR A 288 -19.64 0.07 -8.59
C TYR A 288 -20.23 -1.26 -9.06
N ALA A 289 -19.47 -2.36 -8.99
CA ALA A 289 -19.95 -3.69 -9.36
C ALA A 289 -21.16 -4.13 -8.51
N THR A 290 -21.11 -3.89 -7.21
CA THR A 290 -22.20 -4.20 -6.27
C THR A 290 -23.38 -3.23 -6.37
N LEU A 291 -23.17 -1.99 -6.83
CA LEU A 291 -24.26 -1.08 -7.21
C LEU A 291 -25.06 -1.63 -8.38
N LEU A 292 -24.38 -2.14 -9.41
CA LEU A 292 -25.01 -2.59 -10.67
C LEU A 292 -25.54 -4.02 -10.66
N SER A 293 -25.09 -4.88 -9.74
CA SER A 293 -25.48 -6.30 -9.73
C SER A 293 -25.78 -6.81 -8.32
N ILE A 294 -26.96 -7.42 -8.19
CA ILE A 294 -27.39 -8.11 -6.97
C ILE A 294 -26.54 -9.37 -6.76
N GLU A 295 -26.15 -10.06 -7.83
CA GLU A 295 -25.23 -11.19 -7.80
C GLU A 295 -23.89 -10.77 -7.20
N LYS A 296 -23.35 -9.60 -7.58
CA LYS A 296 -22.13 -9.07 -6.97
C LYS A 296 -22.29 -8.71 -5.50
N ARG A 297 -23.47 -8.24 -5.05
CA ARG A 297 -23.74 -8.08 -3.61
C ARG A 297 -23.70 -9.41 -2.85
N LYS A 298 -24.23 -10.48 -3.47
CA LYS A 298 -24.16 -11.84 -2.89
C LYS A 298 -22.72 -12.35 -2.85
N GLU A 299 -21.97 -12.18 -3.94
CA GLU A 299 -20.54 -12.54 -3.97
C GLU A 299 -19.75 -11.80 -2.89
N ALA A 300 -19.96 -10.48 -2.72
CA ALA A 300 -19.27 -9.69 -1.69
C ALA A 300 -19.55 -10.20 -0.27
N ALA A 301 -20.79 -10.58 0.03
CA ALA A 301 -21.15 -11.17 1.31
C ALA A 301 -20.47 -12.54 1.52
N GLU A 302 -20.35 -13.37 0.49
CA GLU A 302 -19.67 -14.66 0.59
C GLU A 302 -18.14 -14.50 0.71
N VAL A 303 -17.54 -13.53 0.01
CA VAL A 303 -16.13 -13.15 0.17
C VAL A 303 -15.85 -12.76 1.61
N ALA A 304 -16.66 -11.85 2.18
CA ALA A 304 -16.48 -11.40 3.55
C ALA A 304 -16.58 -12.56 4.56
N LYS A 305 -17.52 -13.49 4.37
CA LYS A 305 -17.66 -14.68 5.22
C LYS A 305 -16.51 -15.67 5.10
N LYS A 306 -15.98 -15.91 3.88
CA LYS A 306 -14.88 -16.85 3.65
C LYS A 306 -13.52 -16.33 4.12
N MET A 307 -13.39 -15.01 4.27
CA MET A 307 -12.12 -14.39 4.62
C MET A 307 -11.80 -14.58 6.11
N VAL A 308 -10.63 -15.15 6.39
CA VAL A 308 -10.06 -15.27 7.73
C VAL A 308 -9.22 -14.03 7.99
N TYR A 309 -9.45 -13.35 9.11
CA TYR A 309 -8.70 -12.16 9.49
C TYR A 309 -7.67 -12.51 10.57
N ILE A 310 -6.43 -12.08 10.36
CA ILE A 310 -5.32 -12.19 11.29
C ILE A 310 -5.06 -10.80 11.87
N ASP A 311 -5.31 -10.64 13.18
CA ASP A 311 -5.06 -9.38 13.89
C ASP A 311 -3.57 -9.26 14.25
N LEU A 312 -2.84 -8.48 13.44
CA LEU A 312 -1.40 -8.29 13.58
C LEU A 312 -1.00 -7.62 14.90
N LEU A 313 -1.90 -6.87 15.55
CA LEU A 313 -1.57 -6.17 16.80
C LEU A 313 -1.34 -7.12 17.98
N VAL A 314 -1.88 -8.34 17.90
CA VAL A 314 -1.72 -9.38 18.93
C VAL A 314 -0.97 -10.61 18.40
N ASP A 315 -0.49 -10.56 17.16
CA ASP A 315 0.22 -11.66 16.53
C ASP A 315 1.72 -11.61 16.83
N LEU A 316 2.21 -12.64 17.52
CA LEU A 316 3.61 -12.70 17.93
C LEU A 316 4.57 -12.88 16.74
N GLU A 317 4.13 -13.55 15.67
CA GLU A 317 4.99 -13.77 14.50
C GLU A 317 5.15 -12.48 13.69
N PHE A 318 4.16 -11.59 13.71
CA PHE A 318 4.24 -10.31 13.02
C PHE A 318 5.41 -9.44 13.54
N ILE A 319 5.65 -9.42 14.85
CA ILE A 319 6.77 -8.63 15.42
C ILE A 319 8.13 -9.13 14.90
N ASP A 320 8.30 -10.44 14.80
CA ASP A 320 9.53 -11.04 14.28
C ASP A 320 9.71 -10.71 12.79
N GLU A 321 8.66 -10.88 11.99
CA GLU A 321 8.72 -10.59 10.54
C GLU A 321 8.88 -9.09 10.26
N TYR A 322 8.20 -8.22 10.99
CA TYR A 322 8.39 -6.77 10.95
C TYR A 322 9.83 -6.38 11.28
N SER A 323 10.41 -6.94 12.35
CA SER A 323 11.78 -6.63 12.78
C SER A 323 12.83 -7.02 11.73
N LYS A 324 12.63 -8.16 11.06
CA LYS A 324 13.48 -8.56 9.92
C LYS A 324 13.29 -7.62 8.74
N ALA A 325 12.06 -7.20 8.50
CA ALA A 325 11.68 -6.31 7.41
C ALA A 325 12.12 -4.84 7.62
N LEU A 326 12.66 -4.46 8.79
CA LEU A 326 13.28 -3.13 8.97
C LEU A 326 14.55 -2.97 8.12
N TYR A 327 15.31 -4.05 7.93
CA TYR A 327 16.51 -4.03 7.08
C TYR A 327 16.15 -4.14 5.61
N ILE A 328 16.98 -3.58 4.72
CA ILE A 328 16.73 -3.59 3.27
C ILE A 328 17.50 -4.74 2.62
N PRO A 329 16.86 -5.61 1.80
CA PRO A 329 15.41 -5.64 1.53
C PRO A 329 14.59 -6.31 2.64
N GLY A 330 15.20 -7.18 3.45
CA GLY A 330 14.52 -7.91 4.51
C GLY A 330 15.14 -9.30 4.68
N ASP A 331 14.34 -10.28 5.10
CA ASP A 331 14.80 -11.67 5.23
C ASP A 331 15.16 -12.28 3.87
N LYS A 332 16.34 -12.90 3.78
CA LYS A 332 16.91 -13.42 2.52
C LYS A 332 16.04 -14.50 1.88
N GLU A 333 15.22 -15.19 2.68
CA GLU A 333 14.26 -16.19 2.21
C GLU A 333 13.27 -15.59 1.19
N TYR A 334 12.86 -14.34 1.40
CA TYR A 334 11.88 -13.65 0.55
C TYR A 334 12.51 -12.81 -0.58
N PHE A 335 13.84 -12.65 -0.54
CA PHE A 335 14.62 -11.84 -1.48
C PHE A 335 15.84 -12.58 -2.04
N PRO A 336 15.69 -13.78 -2.62
CA PRO A 336 16.83 -14.61 -3.01
C PRO A 336 17.68 -14.00 -4.14
N THR A 337 17.12 -13.20 -5.04
CA THR A 337 17.90 -12.59 -6.13
C THR A 337 18.67 -11.36 -5.67
N LEU A 338 18.10 -10.58 -4.74
CA LEU A 338 18.77 -9.40 -4.18
C LEU A 338 19.82 -9.77 -3.13
N SER A 339 19.60 -10.88 -2.42
CA SER A 339 20.52 -11.36 -1.38
C SER A 339 21.70 -12.17 -1.92
N ASN A 340 21.63 -12.60 -3.18
CA ASN A 340 22.68 -13.42 -3.80
C ASN A 340 22.88 -13.04 -5.29
N PRO A 341 23.80 -12.11 -5.60
CA PRO A 341 24.00 -11.55 -6.94
C PRO A 341 24.40 -12.56 -8.04
N GLU A 342 24.77 -13.80 -7.68
CA GLU A 342 25.14 -14.86 -8.63
C GLU A 342 23.94 -15.54 -9.30
N LYS A 343 22.69 -15.29 -8.84
CA LYS A 343 21.49 -15.77 -9.53
C LYS A 343 21.04 -14.72 -10.57
N PRO A 344 20.92 -15.09 -11.87
CA PRO A 344 20.56 -14.12 -12.90
C PRO A 344 19.16 -13.53 -12.67
N ARG A 345 19.04 -12.21 -12.74
CA ARG A 345 17.74 -11.50 -12.80
C ARG A 345 16.97 -12.00 -14.03
N ARG A 346 15.85 -12.68 -13.83
CA ARG A 346 14.90 -12.93 -14.93
C ARG A 346 14.23 -11.60 -15.25
N GLN A 347 14.65 -10.97 -16.35
CA GLN A 347 14.01 -9.76 -16.86
C GLN A 347 12.53 -10.07 -17.16
N THR A 348 11.62 -9.43 -16.41
CA THR A 348 10.24 -9.23 -16.85
C THR A 348 10.30 -8.39 -18.13
N LYS A 349 9.94 -9.01 -19.25
CA LYS A 349 9.75 -8.28 -20.50
C LYS A 349 8.55 -7.36 -20.32
N GLY A 350 8.82 -6.06 -20.17
CA GLY A 350 7.81 -5.04 -20.43
C GLY A 350 7.24 -5.30 -21.83
N ARG A 351 5.91 -5.44 -21.91
CA ARG A 351 5.21 -5.42 -23.19
C ARG A 351 5.08 -3.97 -23.62
N GLU A 352 5.46 -3.72 -24.88
CA GLU A 352 5.23 -2.48 -25.64
C GLU A 352 3.75 -2.08 -25.66
#